data_AF-A0A165WH13-F1
#
_entry.id   AF-A0A165WH13-F1
#
_cell.length_a   1.000
_cell.length_b   1.000
_cell.length_c   1.000
_cell.angle_alpha   90.00
_cell.angle_beta   90.00
_cell.angle_gamma   90.00
#
_symmetry.space_group_name_H-M   'P 1'
#
loop_
_entity.id
_entity.type
_entity.pdbx_description
1 polymer ?
#
loop_
_entity_poly.entity_id
_entity_poly.type
_entity_poly.pdbx_seq_one_letter_code
_entity_poly.pdbx_strand_id
1 'polypeptide(L)'
;MVQIVNAMTVKQEIGSPMVCAHLLGHPDHYTNYKFRPFYWRMFVGEVKRAWGQLSPDNKHEEPSVMVTRKTDETGTLVALSPVLDYEMRPLELEDMTLYD
;
A
#
# COMPACT_ATOMS: atom_id res chain seq x y z
N MET A 1 -1.75 30.51 24.55
CA MET A 1 -2.13 29.56 23.48
C MET A 1 -2.45 30.28 22.17
N VAL A 2 -3.38 31.25 22.15
CA VAL A 2 -3.78 31.99 20.92
C VAL A 2 -2.63 32.68 20.19
N GLN A 3 -1.69 33.32 20.90
CA GLN A 3 -0.52 33.98 20.28
C GLN A 3 0.42 32.98 19.58
N ILE A 4 0.54 31.76 20.11
CA ILE A 4 1.35 30.68 19.53
C ILE A 4 0.68 30.17 18.26
N VAL A 5 -0.65 29.97 18.30
CA VAL A 5 -1.44 29.56 17.13
C VAL A 5 -1.31 30.60 16.02
N ASN A 6 -1.51 31.89 16.31
CA ASN A 6 -1.41 32.96 15.32
C ASN A 6 -0.01 33.06 14.69
N ALA A 7 1.05 32.88 15.48
CA ALA A 7 2.41 32.89 14.95
C ALA A 7 2.70 31.69 14.02
N MET A 8 2.12 30.51 14.31
CA MET A 8 2.28 29.32 13.48
C MET A 8 1.40 29.35 12.23
N THR A 9 0.16 29.83 12.31
CA THR A 9 -0.72 30.03 11.16
C THR A 9 -0.05 30.91 10.09
N VAL A 10 0.64 31.97 10.52
CA VAL A 10 1.36 32.89 9.62
C VAL A 10 2.65 32.27 9.05
N LYS A 11 3.33 31.40 9.80
CA LYS A 11 4.64 30.84 9.39
C LYS A 11 4.55 29.52 8.62
N GLN A 12 3.51 28.73 8.86
CA GLN A 12 3.36 27.38 8.30
C GLN A 12 2.18 27.28 7.32
N GLU A 13 1.39 28.36 7.14
CA GLU A 13 0.18 28.39 6.29
C GLU A 13 -0.87 27.32 6.65
N ILE A 14 -0.78 26.79 7.87
CA ILE A 14 -1.71 25.81 8.42
C ILE A 14 -2.87 26.55 9.09
N GLY A 15 -4.10 26.11 8.85
CA GLY A 15 -5.28 26.67 9.50
C GLY A 15 -5.22 26.56 11.03
N SER A 16 -5.65 27.62 11.73
CA SER A 16 -5.65 27.67 13.21
C SER A 16 -6.26 26.43 13.89
N PRO A 17 -7.33 25.78 13.38
CA PRO A 17 -7.85 24.53 13.95
C PRO A 17 -6.85 23.36 13.91
N MET A 18 -6.05 23.24 12.84
CA MET A 18 -5.09 22.15 12.67
C MET A 18 -3.85 22.38 13.55
N VAL A 19 -3.42 23.64 13.69
CA VAL A 19 -2.38 24.03 14.66
C VAL A 19 -2.82 23.72 16.10
N CYS A 20 -4.06 24.04 16.46
CA CYS A 20 -4.63 23.69 17.76
C CYS A 20 -4.68 22.17 17.97
N ALA A 21 -5.03 21.41 16.94
CA ALA A 21 -5.07 19.95 16.99
C ALA A 21 -3.68 19.36 17.28
N HIS A 22 -2.64 19.85 16.60
CA HIS A 22 -1.26 19.43 16.86
C HIS A 22 -0.77 19.83 18.26
N LEU A 23 -1.06 21.04 18.72
CA LEU A 23 -0.68 21.50 20.07
C LEU A 23 -1.35 20.67 21.18
N LEU A 24 -2.53 20.13 20.92
CA LEU A 24 -3.26 19.24 21.82
C LEU A 24 -2.84 17.76 21.68
N GLY A 25 -1.91 17.45 20.77
CA GLY A 25 -1.43 16.09 20.53
C GLY A 25 -2.44 15.20 19.80
N HIS A 26 -3.42 15.77 19.09
CA HIS A 26 -4.33 14.98 18.28
C HIS A 26 -3.59 14.39 17.06
N PRO A 27 -3.87 13.12 16.70
CA PRO A 27 -3.31 12.52 15.49
C PRO A 27 -3.84 13.24 14.25
N ASP A 28 -2.98 13.45 13.26
CA ASP A 28 -3.31 14.09 11.98
C ASP A 28 -4.19 13.23 11.06
N HIS A 29 -4.63 12.07 11.55
CA HIS A 29 -5.44 11.12 10.81
C HIS A 29 -6.76 10.88 11.53
N TYR A 30 -7.83 11.49 11.02
CA TYR A 30 -9.19 11.30 11.52
C TYR A 30 -9.83 10.10 10.83
N THR A 31 -9.55 8.89 11.31
CA THR A 31 -10.24 7.69 10.83
C THR A 31 -10.58 6.76 11.99
N ASN A 32 -11.82 6.29 12.03
CA ASN A 32 -12.26 5.24 12.96
C ASN A 32 -11.74 3.86 12.55
N TYR A 33 -11.32 3.70 11.28
CA TYR A 33 -10.78 2.47 10.73
C TYR A 33 -9.56 2.74 9.85
N LYS A 34 -8.48 1.98 10.08
CA LYS A 34 -7.33 1.97 9.18
C LYS A 34 -7.64 1.05 8.02
N PHE A 35 -7.81 1.60 6.83
CA PHE A 35 -7.95 0.79 5.62
C PHE A 35 -6.58 0.22 5.25
N ARG A 36 -6.49 -1.10 5.11
CA ARG A 36 -5.26 -1.79 4.72
C ARG A 36 -5.37 -2.22 3.26
N PRO A 37 -4.40 -1.88 2.39
CA PRO A 37 -4.43 -2.28 0.99
C PRO A 37 -4.31 -3.80 0.89
N PHE A 38 -5.37 -4.46 0.42
CA PHE A 38 -5.40 -5.90 0.20
C PHE A 38 -5.83 -6.20 -1.22
N TYR A 39 -4.93 -6.82 -2.01
CA TYR A 39 -5.16 -7.10 -3.43
C TYR A 39 -5.99 -8.39 -3.61
N TRP A 40 -7.16 -8.46 -2.97
CA TRP A 40 -8.02 -9.65 -2.90
C TRP A 40 -8.30 -10.26 -4.27
N ARG A 41 -8.69 -9.45 -5.25
CA ARG A 41 -9.03 -9.93 -6.60
C ARG A 41 -7.86 -10.64 -7.28
N MET A 42 -6.67 -10.09 -7.13
CA MET A 42 -5.43 -10.60 -7.71
C MET A 42 -5.03 -11.91 -7.02
N PHE A 43 -5.14 -11.96 -5.69
CA PHE A 43 -4.92 -13.16 -4.89
C PHE A 43 -5.86 -14.30 -5.28
N VAL A 44 -7.17 -14.02 -5.36
CA VAL A 44 -8.18 -15.02 -5.80
C VAL A 44 -7.90 -15.49 -7.22
N GLY A 45 -7.46 -14.60 -8.10
CA GLY A 45 -7.02 -14.93 -9.46
C GLY A 45 -5.87 -15.93 -9.48
N GLU A 46 -4.83 -15.70 -8.68
CA GLU A 46 -3.71 -16.64 -8.53
C GLU A 46 -4.14 -18.01 -8.00
N VAL A 47 -4.99 -18.04 -6.96
CA VAL A 47 -5.50 -19.30 -6.41
C VAL A 47 -6.35 -20.05 -7.46
N LYS A 48 -7.25 -19.37 -8.16
CA LYS A 48 -8.05 -19.99 -9.25
C LYS A 48 -7.17 -20.51 -10.37
N ARG A 49 -6.08 -19.81 -10.70
CA ARG A 49 -5.07 -20.23 -11.68
C ARG A 49 -4.37 -21.51 -11.23
N ALA A 50 -3.88 -21.56 -9.99
CA ALA A 50 -3.20 -22.72 -9.43
C ALA A 50 -4.11 -23.97 -9.35
N TRP A 51 -5.42 -23.78 -9.13
CA TRP A 51 -6.42 -24.86 -9.12
C TRP A 51 -7.04 -25.17 -10.50
N GLY A 52 -6.62 -24.49 -11.57
CA GLY A 52 -7.14 -24.73 -12.92
C GLY A 52 -8.61 -24.35 -13.12
N GLN A 53 -9.17 -23.50 -12.26
CA GLN A 53 -10.57 -23.05 -12.31
C GLN A 53 -10.77 -21.79 -13.14
N LEU A 54 -9.73 -21.37 -13.88
CA LEU A 54 -9.78 -20.17 -14.69
C LEU A 54 -10.64 -20.39 -15.94
N SER A 55 -11.87 -19.88 -15.90
CA SER A 55 -12.80 -19.90 -17.03
C SER A 55 -12.58 -18.68 -17.92
N PRO A 56 -12.91 -18.73 -19.23
CA PRO A 56 -12.78 -17.59 -20.13
C PRO A 56 -13.58 -16.35 -19.69
N ASP A 57 -14.64 -16.54 -18.90
CA ASP A 57 -15.42 -15.47 -18.27
C ASP A 57 -14.65 -14.72 -17.15
N ASN A 58 -13.74 -15.43 -16.47
CA ASN A 58 -12.97 -14.95 -15.32
C ASN A 58 -11.60 -14.37 -15.69
N LYS A 59 -11.33 -14.16 -16.98
CA LYS A 59 -10.02 -13.66 -17.46
C LYS A 59 -9.62 -12.30 -16.89
N HIS A 60 -10.59 -11.52 -16.44
CA HIS A 60 -10.38 -10.21 -15.80
C HIS A 60 -9.85 -10.33 -14.35
N GLU A 61 -9.85 -11.53 -13.77
CA GLU A 61 -9.28 -11.81 -12.46
C GLU A 61 -7.80 -12.19 -12.55
N GLU A 62 -7.23 -12.30 -13.76
CA GLU A 62 -5.80 -12.57 -13.92
C GLU A 62 -4.98 -11.43 -13.31
N PRO A 63 -3.91 -11.76 -12.55
CA PRO A 63 -3.08 -10.75 -11.95
C PRO A 63 -2.34 -9.94 -13.02
N SER A 64 -2.54 -8.62 -13.02
CA SER A 64 -1.71 -7.70 -13.82
C SER A 64 -0.25 -7.82 -13.41
N VAL A 65 0.57 -8.35 -14.30
CA VAL A 65 2.01 -8.47 -14.12
C VAL A 65 2.75 -7.29 -14.74
N MET A 66 3.62 -6.65 -13.96
CA MET A 66 4.59 -5.69 -14.46
C MET A 66 5.81 -6.45 -14.98
N VAL A 67 6.10 -6.32 -16.28
CA VAL A 67 7.28 -6.93 -16.88
C VAL A 67 8.46 -5.96 -16.76
N THR A 68 9.48 -6.36 -16.01
CA THR A 68 10.71 -5.60 -15.83
C THR A 68 11.89 -6.36 -16.43
N ARG A 69 12.80 -5.66 -17.10
CA ARG A 69 14.05 -6.26 -17.59
C ARG A 69 15.09 -6.20 -16.48
N LYS A 70 15.62 -7.35 -16.08
CA LYS A 70 16.72 -7.41 -15.12
C LYS A 70 18.01 -6.91 -15.77
N THR A 71 18.81 -6.15 -15.04
CA THR A 71 20.08 -5.54 -15.49
C THR A 71 21.23 -6.56 -15.57
N ASP A 72 20.93 -7.82 -15.82
CA ASP A 72 21.95 -8.84 -16.05
C ASP A 72 22.32 -8.85 -17.55
N GLU A 73 23.54 -9.28 -17.87
CA GLU A 73 24.10 -9.30 -19.24
C GLU A 73 23.24 -10.12 -20.23
N THR A 74 22.43 -11.04 -19.71
CA THR A 74 21.48 -11.89 -20.44
C THR A 74 20.11 -11.25 -20.68
N GLY A 75 19.83 -10.08 -20.08
CA GLY A 75 18.59 -9.32 -20.31
C GLY A 75 17.31 -10.07 -19.95
N THR A 76 17.33 -10.92 -18.93
CA THR A 76 16.18 -11.74 -18.54
C THR A 76 14.99 -10.87 -18.13
N LEU A 77 13.83 -11.13 -18.76
CA LEU A 77 12.57 -10.48 -18.41
C LEU A 77 11.95 -11.17 -17.20
N VAL A 78 11.56 -10.38 -16.20
CA VAL A 78 10.90 -10.85 -14.98
C VAL A 78 9.52 -10.20 -14.90
N ALA A 79 8.49 -11.04 -14.72
CA ALA A 79 7.14 -10.58 -14.45
C ALA A 79 6.95 -10.47 -12.92
N LEU A 80 6.61 -9.27 -12.44
CA LEU A 80 6.35 -8.98 -11.03
C LEU A 80 4.86 -8.70 -10.84
N SER A 81 4.24 -9.35 -9.84
CA SER A 81 2.85 -9.15 -9.45
C SER A 81 2.80 -8.71 -7.97
N PRO A 82 1.88 -7.82 -7.57
CA PRO A 82 1.64 -7.51 -6.14
C PRO A 82 1.28 -8.74 -5.30
N VAL A 83 0.85 -9.84 -5.93
CA VAL A 83 0.56 -11.09 -5.22
C VAL A 83 1.85 -11.79 -4.76
N LEU A 84 2.98 -11.54 -5.44
CA LEU A 84 4.28 -12.11 -5.04
C LEU A 84 4.72 -11.63 -3.66
N ASP A 85 4.24 -10.48 -3.19
CA ASP A 85 4.55 -9.97 -1.86
C ASP A 85 3.97 -10.89 -0.75
N TYR A 86 2.97 -11.72 -1.08
CA TYR A 86 2.43 -12.74 -0.19
C TYR A 86 3.26 -14.03 -0.17
N GLU A 87 3.99 -14.33 -1.25
CA GLU A 87 4.75 -15.57 -1.41
C GLU A 87 6.24 -15.39 -1.12
N MET A 88 6.82 -14.30 -1.61
CA MET A 88 8.26 -14.02 -1.59
C MET A 88 8.63 -13.01 -0.51
N ARG A 89 8.17 -13.26 0.72
CA ARG A 89 8.54 -12.44 1.88
C ARG A 89 9.95 -12.82 2.38
N PRO A 90 10.88 -11.85 2.51
CA PRO A 90 12.15 -12.07 3.20
C PRO A 90 11.95 -12.41 4.68
N LEU A 91 12.76 -13.34 5.21
CA LEU A 91 12.74 -13.73 6.64
C LEU A 91 12.95 -12.52 7.57
N GLU A 92 13.73 -11.54 7.14
CA GLU A 92 14.00 -10.29 7.87
C GLU A 92 12.75 -9.42 8.09
N LEU A 93 11.69 -9.68 7.33
CA LEU A 93 10.41 -8.95 7.38
C LEU A 93 9.27 -9.82 7.89
N GLU A 94 9.56 -10.98 8.50
CA GLU A 94 8.54 -11.90 9.03
C GLU A 94 7.67 -11.21 10.10
N ASP A 95 8.32 -10.42 10.96
CA ASP A 95 7.70 -9.69 12.07
C ASP A 95 6.84 -8.50 11.59
N MET A 96 7.02 -8.08 10.34
CA MET A 96 6.29 -6.95 9.75
C MET A 96 5.04 -7.48 9.06
N THR A 97 3.88 -6.91 9.39
CA THR A 97 2.67 -7.26 8.63
C THR A 97 2.70 -6.52 7.29
N LEU A 98 2.39 -7.22 6.19
CA LEU A 98 2.40 -6.64 4.84
C LEU A 98 1.39 -5.49 4.65
N TYR A 99 0.57 -5.25 5.68
CA TYR A 99 -0.63 -4.47 5.62
C TYR A 99 -0.66 -3.40 6.72
N ASP A 100 0.37 -3.30 7.56
CA ASP A 100 0.53 -2.24 8.57
C ASP A 100 1.29 -1.03 8.04
#